data_AF-A0A9D5YE79-F1
#
_entry.id   AF-A0A9D5YE79-F1
#
_cell.length_a   1.000
_cell.length_b   1.000
_cell.length_c   1.000
_cell.angle_alpha   90.00
_cell.angle_beta   90.00
_cell.angle_gamma   90.00
#
_symmetry.space_group_name_H-M   'P 1'
#
loop_
_entity.id
_entity.type
_entity.pdbx_description
1 polymer ?
#
loop_
_entity_poly.entity_id
_entity_poly.type
_entity_poly.pdbx_seq_one_letter_code
_entity_poly.pdbx_strand_id
1 'polypeptide(L)'
;GHGHFEVNGARVDIASYLLKAGDVVTICEKSRGSEKIKAVVEANSARPVPQWIDVNRDALSAKVIALPNRDQIDAPVEEQLIVEFYSK
;
A
#
# COMPACT_ATOMS: atom_id res chain seq x y z
N GLY A 1 3.80 15.15 -3.38
CA GLY A 1 3.83 14.10 -4.44
C GLY A 1 2.82 14.44 -5.54
N HIS A 2 2.47 13.50 -6.43
CA HIS A 2 1.47 13.79 -7.48
C HIS A 2 0.02 13.76 -6.97
N GLY A 3 -0.21 13.18 -5.79
CA GLY A 3 -1.52 13.11 -5.14
C GLY A 3 -2.55 12.33 -5.94
N HIS A 4 -2.18 11.11 -6.36
CA HIS A 4 -3.04 10.17 -7.08
C HIS A 4 -3.94 9.33 -6.15
N PHE A 5 -3.70 9.40 -4.85
CA PHE A 5 -4.32 8.53 -3.85
C PHE A 5 -5.14 9.33 -2.85
N GLU A 6 -6.20 8.70 -2.36
CA GLU A 6 -7.01 9.15 -1.24
C GLU A 6 -7.00 8.08 -0.16
N VAL A 7 -6.86 8.51 1.09
CA VAL A 7 -7.03 7.65 2.27
C VAL A 7 -8.31 8.10 2.95
N ASN A 8 -9.28 7.20 3.07
CA ASN A 8 -10.59 7.47 3.64
C ASN A 8 -11.31 8.67 2.98
N GLY A 9 -11.13 8.84 1.66
CA GLY A 9 -11.71 9.93 0.86
C GLY A 9 -10.99 11.28 0.97
N ALA A 10 -9.92 11.38 1.78
CA ALA A 10 -9.07 12.55 1.83
C ALA A 10 -7.83 12.35 0.95
N ARG A 11 -7.52 13.33 0.09
CA ARG A 11 -6.34 13.26 -0.78
C ARG A 11 -5.05 13.24 0.04
N VAL A 12 -4.18 12.28 -0.22
CA VAL A 12 -2.87 12.14 0.41
C VAL A 12 -1.79 12.11 -0.67
N ASP A 13 -0.77 12.95 -0.54
CA ASP A 13 0.33 13.06 -1.51
C ASP A 13 1.72 12.89 -0.86
N ILE A 14 1.74 12.46 0.41
CA ILE A 14 2.91 12.18 1.23
C ILE A 14 3.16 10.66 1.22
N ALA A 15 4.27 10.24 0.62
CA ALA A 15 4.61 8.81 0.50
C ALA A 15 4.93 8.15 1.84
N SER A 16 5.31 8.92 2.86
CA SER A 16 5.60 8.46 4.22
C SER A 16 4.36 8.45 5.14
N TYR A 17 3.15 8.61 4.60
CA TYR A 17 1.93 8.54 5.39
C TYR A 17 1.77 7.17 6.04
N LEU A 18 1.60 7.13 7.36
CA LEU A 18 1.46 5.89 8.11
C LEU A 18 -0.01 5.45 8.14
N LEU A 19 -0.31 4.37 7.42
CA LEU A 19 -1.64 3.76 7.40
C LEU A 19 -1.93 3.01 8.70
N LYS A 20 -3.21 2.94 9.04
CA LYS A 20 -3.74 2.20 10.19
C LYS A 20 -4.62 1.05 9.71
N ALA A 21 -4.80 0.06 10.58
CA ALA A 21 -5.83 -0.95 10.36
C ALA A 21 -7.21 -0.27 10.25
N GLY A 22 -7.96 -0.64 9.21
CA GLY A 22 -9.24 -0.06 8.85
C GLY A 22 -9.17 0.98 7.72
N ASP A 23 -8.00 1.56 7.44
CA ASP A 23 -7.87 2.59 6.41
C ASP A 23 -8.16 2.03 5.01
N VAL A 24 -8.88 2.82 4.21
CA VAL A 24 -9.21 2.51 2.82
C VAL A 24 -8.46 3.47 1.91
N VAL A 25 -7.54 2.92 1.12
CA VAL A 25 -6.79 3.63 0.09
C VAL A 25 -7.52 3.47 -1.24
N THR A 26 -7.75 4.57 -1.95
CA THR A 26 -8.36 4.56 -3.28
C THR A 26 -7.60 5.46 -4.24
N ILE A 27 -7.80 5.26 -5.53
CA ILE A 27 -7.25 6.14 -6.57
C ILE A 27 -8.23 7.30 -6.82
N CYS A 28 -7.74 8.54 -6.75
CA CYS A 28 -8.51 9.75 -7.09
C CYS A 28 -9.17 9.61 -8.47
N GLU A 29 -10.41 10.08 -8.64
CA GLU A 29 -11.14 9.96 -9.92
C GLU A 29 -10.33 10.45 -11.14
N LYS A 30 -9.71 11.63 -11.03
CA LYS A 30 -8.88 12.21 -12.09
C LYS A 30 -7.72 11.31 -12.51
N SER A 31 -7.26 10.46 -11.61
CA SER A 31 -6.12 9.55 -11.83
C SER A 31 -6.57 8.18 -12.35
N ARG A 32 -7.82 7.77 -12.12
CA ARG A 32 -8.37 6.50 -12.64
C ARG A 32 -8.39 6.42 -14.16
N GLY A 33 -8.52 7.56 -14.83
CA GLY A 33 -8.46 7.67 -16.29
C GLY A 33 -7.05 7.52 -16.88
N SER A 34 -5.99 7.58 -16.07
CA SER A 34 -4.61 7.55 -16.54
C SER A 34 -4.24 6.18 -17.09
N GLU A 35 -3.78 6.14 -18.35
CA GLU A 35 -3.27 4.92 -19.01
C GLU A 35 -2.15 4.27 -18.20
N LYS A 36 -1.30 5.08 -17.56
CA LYS A 36 -0.21 4.58 -16.72
C LYS A 36 -0.72 3.81 -15.50
N ILE A 37 -1.77 4.30 -14.84
CA ILE A 37 -2.35 3.62 -13.68
C ILE A 37 -3.03 2.32 -14.12
N LYS A 38 -3.77 2.34 -15.23
CA LYS A 38 -4.40 1.14 -15.79
C LYS A 38 -3.38 0.06 -16.13
N ALA A 39 -2.31 0.43 -16.85
CA ALA A 39 -1.24 -0.49 -17.19
C ALA A 39 -0.56 -1.10 -15.94
N VAL A 40 -0.37 -0.31 -14.88
CA VAL A 40 0.18 -0.81 -13.61
C VAL A 40 -0.78 -1.78 -12.93
N VAL A 41 -2.07 -1.49 -12.88
CA VAL A 41 -3.08 -2.39 -12.28
C VAL A 41 -3.14 -3.71 -13.04
N GLU A 42 -3.15 -3.67 -14.37
CA GLU A 42 -3.15 -4.86 -15.22
C GLU A 42 -1.88 -5.69 -15.03
N ALA A 43 -0.70 -5.05 -15.08
CA ALA A 43 0.59 -5.72 -14.91
C ALA A 43 0.77 -6.38 -13.53
N ASN A 44 0.04 -5.91 -12.52
CA ASN A 44 0.10 -6.44 -11.15
C ASN A 44 -1.12 -7.29 -10.78
N SER A 45 -2.05 -7.52 -11.70
CA SER A 45 -3.31 -8.25 -11.45
C SER A 45 -3.08 -9.65 -10.87
N ALA A 46 -2.07 -10.36 -11.35
CA ALA A 46 -1.69 -11.72 -10.92
C ALA A 46 -0.83 -11.77 -9.65
N ARG A 47 -0.42 -10.62 -9.09
CA ARG A 47 0.39 -10.63 -7.87
C ARG A 47 -0.47 -11.07 -6.68
N PRO A 48 0.08 -11.93 -5.80
CA PRO A 48 -0.60 -12.30 -4.57
C PRO A 48 -0.80 -11.04 -3.71
N VAL A 49 -2.00 -10.91 -3.15
CA VAL A 49 -2.32 -9.85 -2.20
C VAL A 49 -1.93 -10.35 -0.80
N PRO A 50 -1.13 -9.60 -0.02
CA PRO A 50 -0.81 -9.97 1.35
C PRO A 50 -2.06 -10.13 2.20
N GLN A 51 -2.04 -11.03 3.17
CA GLN A 51 -3.21 -11.34 4.00
C GLN A 51 -3.74 -10.14 4.79
N TRP A 52 -2.90 -9.14 5.09
CA TRP A 52 -3.26 -7.94 5.84
C TRP A 52 -3.86 -6.82 4.98
N ILE A 53 -4.05 -7.05 3.68
CA ILE A 53 -4.72 -6.14 2.74
C ILE A 53 -5.89 -6.85 2.06
N ASP A 54 -7.03 -6.18 2.01
CA ASP A 54 -8.16 -6.55 1.14
C ASP A 54 -8.17 -5.63 -0.08
N VAL A 55 -8.14 -6.17 -1.30
CA VAL A 55 -8.08 -5.38 -2.54
C VAL A 55 -9.32 -5.59 -3.37
N ASN A 56 -10.03 -4.51 -3.67
CA ASN A 56 -11.09 -4.47 -4.65
C ASN A 56 -10.57 -3.84 -5.94
N ARG A 57 -10.25 -4.70 -6.91
CA ARG A 57 -9.68 -4.30 -8.20
C ARG A 57 -10.68 -3.53 -9.06
N ASP A 58 -11.97 -3.85 -8.99
CA ASP A 58 -13.02 -3.16 -9.74
C ASP A 58 -13.21 -1.72 -9.27
N ALA A 59 -13.17 -1.51 -7.95
CA ALA A 59 -13.28 -0.19 -7.34
C ALA A 59 -11.96 0.59 -7.30
N LEU A 60 -10.84 -0.04 -7.71
CA LEU A 60 -9.47 0.47 -7.53
C LEU A 60 -9.23 0.95 -6.09
N SER A 61 -9.63 0.10 -5.14
CA SER A 61 -9.47 0.35 -3.71
C SER A 61 -8.75 -0.80 -3.00
N ALA A 62 -8.06 -0.45 -1.92
CA ALA A 62 -7.42 -1.40 -1.02
C ALA A 62 -7.70 -0.98 0.43
N LYS A 63 -8.09 -1.93 1.26
CA LYS A 63 -8.33 -1.74 2.68
C LYS A 63 -7.24 -2.45 3.48
N VAL A 64 -6.64 -1.75 4.42
CA VAL A 64 -5.76 -2.36 5.41
C VAL A 64 -6.64 -3.06 6.44
N ILE A 65 -6.66 -4.39 6.47
CA ILE A 65 -7.51 -5.12 7.43
C ILE A 65 -6.85 -5.26 8.80
N ALA A 66 -5.52 -5.34 8.83
CA ALA A 66 -4.70 -5.42 10.03
C ALA A 66 -3.31 -4.84 9.75
N LEU A 67 -2.54 -4.56 10.80
CA LEU A 67 -1.11 -4.29 10.66
C LEU A 67 -0.36 -5.61 10.42
N PRO A 68 0.67 -5.65 9.57
CA PRO A 68 1.39 -6.88 9.27
C PRO A 68 2.15 -7.40 10.50
N ASN A 69 2.09 -8.70 10.71
CA ASN A 69 3.01 -9.40 11.60
C ASN A 69 4.32 -9.73 10.89
N ARG A 70 5.36 -10.04 11.66
CA ARG A 70 6.70 -10.33 11.12
C ARG A 70 6.71 -11.49 10.12
N ASP A 71 5.95 -12.53 10.39
CA ASP A 71 5.81 -13.72 9.53
C ASP A 71 5.12 -13.41 8.18
N GLN A 72 4.44 -12.28 8.06
CA GLN A 72 3.74 -11.85 6.85
C GLN A 72 4.60 -10.95 5.94
N ILE A 73 5.87 -10.71 6.32
CA ILE A 73 6.81 -9.87 5.60
C ILE A 73 7.88 -10.77 4.98
N ASP A 74 7.78 -11.01 3.67
CA ASP A 74 8.75 -11.83 2.91
C ASP A 74 10.11 -11.14 2.65
N ALA A 75 10.35 -9.97 3.24
CA ALA A 75 11.60 -9.24 3.03
C ALA A 75 12.75 -9.95 3.77
N PRO A 76 13.84 -10.35 3.08
CA PRO A 76 15.00 -11.00 3.69
C PRO A 76 15.86 -9.97 4.43
N VAL A 77 15.31 -9.39 5.50
CA VAL A 77 15.95 -8.37 6.32
C VAL A 77 16.20 -8.94 7.69
N GLU A 78 17.46 -8.97 8.13
CA GLU A 78 17.80 -9.31 9.51
C GLU A 78 17.72 -8.06 10.38
N GLU A 79 16.56 -7.82 11.01
CA GLU A 79 16.32 -6.63 11.85
C GLU A 79 17.30 -6.52 13.02
N GLN A 80 17.81 -7.65 13.52
CA GLN A 80 18.80 -7.68 14.59
C GLN A 80 20.07 -6.88 14.22
N LEU A 81 20.58 -7.03 12.99
CA LEU A 81 21.75 -6.28 12.53
C LEU A 81 21.52 -4.77 12.51
N ILE A 82 20.28 -4.34 12.23
CA ILE A 82 19.88 -2.93 12.24
C ILE A 82 19.86 -2.40 13.68
N VAL A 83 19.27 -3.15 14.62
CA VAL A 83 19.22 -2.78 16.05
C VAL A 83 20.63 -2.69 16.63
N GLU A 84 21.50 -3.67 16.34
CA GLU A 84 22.89 -3.69 16.80
C GLU A 84 23.70 -2.51 16.26
N PHE A 85 23.42 -2.06 15.04
CA PHE A 85 24.10 -0.91 14.43
C PHE A 85 23.74 0.42 15.12
N TYR A 86 22.47 0.63 15.48
CA TYR A 86 22.01 1.86 16.15
C TYR A 86 22.19 1.86 17.68
N SER A 87 22.58 0.73 18.28
CA SER A 87 22.83 0.61 19.72
C SER A 87 24.26 0.96 20.13
N LYS A 88 25.08 1.46 19.20
CA LYS A 88 26.45 1.95 19.43
C LYS A 88 26.50 3.45 19.66
#